data_AF-A0A432RRI5-F1
#
_entry.id   AF-A0A432RRI5-F1
#
_cell.length_a   1.000
_cell.length_b   1.000
_cell.length_c   1.000
_cell.angle_alpha   90.00
_cell.angle_beta   90.00
_cell.angle_gamma   90.00
#
_symmetry.space_group_name_H-M   'P 1'
#
loop_
_entity.id
_entity.type
_entity.pdbx_description
1 polymer ?
#
loop_
_entity_poly.entity_id
_entity_poly.type
_entity_poly.pdbx_seq_one_letter_code
_entity_poly.pdbx_strand_id
1 'polypeptide(L)'
;MSEMVQALAPNALAAKIEKGSLPFKTLSELEPLSGILGQERAVEAIQFGVAMHRPGYNIFVMGGAGTGRSSYVTSYLKSEAKRKQTPSEWVYVNNFKDTRSPKAIEFQPGQAKVFEQDIRTLIDGLMGTFPAAFEHPNYQQQKGAIDRAFNDQYEAAIN
;
A
#
# COMPACT_ATOMS: atom_id res chain seq x y z
N MET A 1 44.64 53.27 4.31
CA MET A 1 45.30 53.04 3.01
C MET A 1 44.44 52.03 2.28
N SER A 2 43.70 52.48 1.26
CA SER A 2 42.78 51.63 0.50
C SER A 2 43.61 50.62 -0.28
N GLU A 3 43.47 49.33 0.02
CA GLU A 3 44.01 48.28 -0.84
C GLU A 3 43.34 48.41 -2.21
N MET A 4 44.13 48.78 -3.22
CA MET A 4 43.66 48.81 -4.60
C MET A 4 43.39 47.36 -5.03
N VAL A 5 42.11 47.01 -5.15
CA VAL A 5 41.68 45.72 -5.68
C VAL A 5 42.16 45.60 -7.13
N GLN A 6 43.00 44.62 -7.41
CA GLN A 6 43.54 44.38 -8.75
C GLN A 6 42.45 43.79 -9.65
N ALA A 7 42.16 44.45 -10.77
CA ALA A 7 41.15 43.99 -11.72
C ALA A 7 41.58 42.66 -12.36
N LEU A 8 40.65 41.69 -12.41
CA LEU A 8 40.87 40.43 -13.10
C LEU A 8 40.85 40.64 -14.62
N ALA A 9 41.79 40.00 -15.31
CA ALA A 9 41.79 39.97 -16.77
C ALA A 9 40.58 39.16 -17.29
N PRO A 10 40.01 39.49 -18.46
CA PRO A 10 38.79 38.84 -18.98
C PRO A 10 38.89 37.30 -19.08
N ASN A 11 40.08 36.78 -19.34
CA ASN A 11 40.38 35.36 -19.42
C ASN A 11 40.41 34.63 -18.06
N ALA A 12 40.39 35.37 -16.94
CA ALA A 12 40.30 34.87 -15.58
C ALA A 12 38.86 34.89 -15.04
N LEU A 13 37.91 35.46 -15.79
CA LEU A 13 36.49 35.55 -15.40
C LEU A 13 35.67 34.30 -15.78
N ALA A 14 36.26 33.38 -16.54
CA ALA A 14 35.59 32.18 -17.02
C ALA A 14 36.35 30.91 -16.62
N ALA A 15 35.59 29.87 -16.27
CA ALA A 15 36.15 28.53 -16.10
C ALA A 15 36.75 28.04 -17.42
N LYS A 16 38.02 27.65 -17.40
CA LYS A 16 38.70 27.09 -18.57
C LYS A 16 38.38 25.61 -18.68
N ILE A 17 37.58 25.25 -19.69
CA ILE A 17 37.34 23.87 -20.09
C ILE A 17 38.11 23.65 -21.39
N GLU A 18 39.01 22.67 -21.41
CA GLU A 18 39.79 22.35 -22.60
C GLU A 18 38.88 21.84 -23.72
N LYS A 19 39.06 22.36 -24.94
CA LYS A 19 38.31 21.89 -26.12
C LYS A 19 38.66 20.44 -26.40
N GLY A 20 37.67 19.55 -26.39
CA GLY A 20 37.85 18.12 -26.58
C GLY A 20 38.02 17.31 -25.28
N SER A 21 37.95 17.96 -24.10
CA SER A 21 37.98 17.26 -22.80
C SER A 21 36.71 16.45 -22.49
N LEU A 22 35.60 16.75 -23.16
CA LEU A 22 34.35 16.01 -22.99
C LEU A 22 34.32 14.81 -23.96
N PRO A 23 34.05 13.59 -23.46
CA PRO A 23 34.11 12.37 -24.27
C PRO A 23 32.88 12.17 -25.20
N PHE A 24 32.08 13.21 -25.44
CA PHE A 24 30.83 13.14 -26.19
C PHE A 24 30.61 14.40 -27.02
N LYS A 25 29.89 14.29 -28.15
CA LYS A 25 29.48 15.44 -28.97
C LYS A 25 28.09 15.95 -28.62
N THR A 26 27.17 15.03 -28.29
CA THR A 26 25.77 15.34 -27.95
C THR A 26 25.36 14.66 -26.64
N LEU A 27 24.43 15.25 -25.91
CA LEU A 27 23.92 14.68 -24.64
C LEU A 27 23.17 13.36 -24.84
N SER A 28 22.69 13.08 -26.05
CA SER A 28 22.06 11.80 -26.42
C SER A 28 23.02 10.62 -26.45
N GLU A 29 24.34 10.86 -26.49
CA GLU A 29 25.37 9.81 -26.43
C GLU A 29 25.63 9.33 -24.99
N LEU A 30 25.12 10.05 -23.99
CA LEU A 30 25.35 9.74 -22.59
C LEU A 30 24.24 8.87 -22.02
N GLU A 31 24.64 7.87 -21.25
CA GLU A 31 23.71 7.13 -20.41
C GLU A 31 23.12 8.07 -19.34
N PRO A 32 21.79 8.08 -19.14
CA PRO A 32 21.17 8.83 -18.07
C PRO A 32 21.76 8.40 -16.74
N LEU A 33 22.13 9.39 -15.92
CA LEU A 33 22.61 9.11 -14.58
C LEU A 33 21.54 8.31 -13.81
N SER A 34 21.91 7.11 -13.39
CA SER A 34 21.14 6.38 -12.39
C SER A 34 21.57 6.84 -10.99
N GLY A 35 20.67 7.49 -10.26
CA GLY A 35 20.90 7.87 -8.86
C GLY A 35 20.85 9.38 -8.60
N ILE A 36 21.60 9.81 -7.59
CA ILE A 36 21.67 11.20 -7.14
C ILE A 36 23.14 11.65 -7.14
N LEU A 37 23.43 12.80 -7.78
CA LEU A 37 24.80 13.33 -7.91
C LEU A 37 25.27 13.96 -6.60
N GLY A 38 26.49 13.61 -6.17
CA GLY A 38 27.20 14.27 -5.06
C GLY A 38 26.50 14.15 -3.71
N GLN A 39 25.78 13.06 -3.48
CA GLN A 39 25.01 12.80 -2.25
C GLN A 39 25.32 11.41 -1.69
N GLU A 40 26.58 11.00 -1.68
CA GLU A 40 27.02 9.66 -1.24
C GLU A 40 26.52 9.34 0.17
N ARG A 41 26.66 10.30 1.10
CA ARG A 41 26.17 10.16 2.48
C ARG A 41 24.66 9.89 2.55
N ALA A 42 23.86 10.53 1.71
CA ALA A 42 22.42 10.32 1.70
C ALA A 42 22.07 8.93 1.16
N VAL A 43 22.79 8.46 0.13
CA VAL A 43 22.65 7.12 -0.42
C VAL A 43 22.94 6.07 0.64
N GLU A 44 24.08 6.17 1.33
CA GLU A 44 24.47 5.24 2.40
C GLU A 44 23.45 5.21 3.55
N ALA A 45 22.96 6.37 3.98
CA ALA A 45 21.96 6.47 5.05
C ALA A 45 20.63 5.80 4.66
N ILE A 46 20.18 5.97 3.41
CA ILE A 46 18.97 5.32 2.89
C ILE A 46 19.17 3.79 2.83
N GLN A 47 20.29 3.34 2.29
CA GLN A 47 20.61 1.90 2.19
C GLN A 47 20.65 1.25 3.57
N PHE A 48 21.35 1.88 4.52
CA PHE A 48 21.43 1.41 5.90
C PHE A 48 20.03 1.34 6.56
N GLY A 49 19.23 2.40 6.42
CA GLY A 49 17.90 2.43 7.03
C GLY A 49 16.94 1.40 6.42
N VAL A 50 17.00 1.17 5.11
CA VAL A 50 16.16 0.16 4.42
C VAL A 50 16.58 -1.27 4.75
N ALA A 51 17.86 -1.47 5.09
CA ALA A 51 18.39 -2.74 5.58
C ALA A 51 18.09 -3.00 7.08
N MET A 52 17.56 -2.04 7.82
CA MET A 52 17.25 -2.17 9.25
C MET A 52 15.81 -2.65 9.48
N HIS A 53 15.60 -3.96 9.63
CA HIS A 53 14.27 -4.56 9.85
C HIS A 53 13.83 -4.57 11.32
N ARG A 54 13.92 -3.44 12.02
CA ARG A 54 13.47 -3.32 13.42
C ARG A 54 12.28 -2.38 13.56
N PRO A 55 11.22 -2.75 14.31
CA PRO A 55 10.12 -1.84 14.62
C PRO A 55 10.62 -0.54 15.25
N GLY A 56 9.96 0.57 14.89
CA GLY A 56 10.29 1.90 15.43
C GLY A 56 11.40 2.65 14.68
N TYR A 57 12.08 2.02 13.73
CA TYR A 57 13.08 2.68 12.87
C TYR A 57 12.41 3.25 11.62
N ASN A 58 12.46 4.57 11.48
CA ASN A 58 11.94 5.30 10.32
C ASN A 58 13.04 6.19 9.74
N ILE A 59 13.03 6.40 8.43
CA ILE A 59 13.96 7.31 7.74
C ILE A 59 13.22 8.60 7.39
N PHE A 60 13.80 9.74 7.73
CA PHE A 60 13.36 11.04 7.26
C PHE A 60 14.36 11.61 6.26
N VAL A 61 13.88 12.05 5.09
CA VAL A 61 14.72 12.50 3.97
C VAL A 61 14.48 13.99 3.71
N MET A 62 15.53 14.80 3.81
CA MET A 62 15.48 16.27 3.67
C MET A 62 16.51 16.80 2.68
N GLY A 63 16.25 17.98 2.11
CA GLY A 63 17.16 18.69 1.19
C GLY A 63 16.47 19.78 0.37
N GLY A 64 17.25 20.58 -0.36
CA GLY A 64 16.75 21.72 -1.15
C GLY A 64 15.85 21.31 -2.32
N ALA A 65 14.92 22.17 -2.77
CA ALA A 65 14.05 21.86 -3.90
C ALA A 65 14.84 21.46 -5.16
N GLY A 66 14.33 20.51 -5.95
CA GLY A 66 14.96 20.08 -7.20
C GLY A 66 16.08 19.04 -7.07
N THR A 67 16.47 18.60 -5.87
CA THR A 67 17.56 17.60 -5.73
C THR A 67 17.15 16.14 -6.02
N GLY A 68 15.95 15.89 -6.53
CA GLY A 68 15.52 14.53 -6.94
C GLY A 68 15.28 13.53 -5.79
N ARG A 69 15.17 13.97 -4.53
CA ARG A 69 15.05 13.08 -3.33
C ARG A 69 13.94 12.04 -3.45
N SER A 70 12.71 12.48 -3.74
CA SER A 70 11.55 11.59 -3.80
C SER A 70 11.71 10.56 -4.93
N SER A 71 12.19 11.00 -6.10
CA SER A 71 12.46 10.15 -7.24
C SER A 71 13.51 9.08 -6.91
N TYR A 72 14.61 9.48 -6.28
CA TYR A 72 15.66 8.56 -5.87
C TYR A 72 15.16 7.52 -4.86
N VAL A 73 14.54 7.97 -3.76
CA VAL A 73 14.02 7.09 -2.70
C VAL A 73 13.00 6.11 -3.28
N THR A 74 12.06 6.59 -4.09
CA THR A 74 11.03 5.74 -4.70
C THR A 74 11.66 4.71 -5.65
N SER A 75 12.62 5.11 -6.48
CA SER A 75 13.31 4.21 -7.42
C SER A 75 14.10 3.11 -6.68
N TYR A 76 14.82 3.51 -5.63
CA TYR A 76 15.57 2.59 -4.78
C TYR A 76 14.64 1.60 -4.07
N LEU A 77 13.58 2.09 -3.40
CA LEU A 77 12.61 1.25 -2.70
C LEU A 77 11.87 0.30 -3.64
N LYS A 78 11.53 0.72 -4.87
CA LYS A 78 10.94 -0.17 -5.88
C LYS A 78 11.88 -1.29 -6.30
N SER A 79 13.17 -0.98 -6.47
CA SER A 79 14.20 -1.98 -6.81
C SER A 79 14.38 -2.98 -5.68
N GLU A 80 14.40 -2.51 -4.43
CA GLU A 80 14.50 -3.38 -3.25
C GLU A 80 13.23 -4.22 -3.03
N ALA A 81 12.04 -3.65 -3.22
CA ALA A 81 10.77 -4.38 -3.05
C ALA A 81 10.66 -5.58 -3.99
N LYS A 82 11.18 -5.48 -5.23
CA LYS A 82 11.21 -6.60 -6.19
C LYS A 82 12.02 -7.81 -5.70
N ARG A 83 12.93 -7.62 -4.76
CA ARG A 83 13.79 -8.67 -4.18
C ARG A 83 13.19 -9.27 -2.90
N LYS A 84 12.10 -8.71 -2.38
CA LYS A 84 11.45 -9.14 -1.14
C LYS A 84 10.25 -10.03 -1.45
N GLN A 85 9.87 -10.84 -0.48
CA GLN A 85 8.63 -11.61 -0.54
C GLN A 85 7.44 -10.64 -0.68
N THR A 86 6.47 -11.02 -1.51
CA THR A 86 5.21 -10.29 -1.63
C THR A 86 4.53 -10.23 -0.26
N PRO A 87 4.14 -9.04 0.22
CA PRO A 87 3.53 -8.89 1.55
C PRO A 87 2.16 -9.56 1.61
N SER A 88 1.77 -10.02 2.81
CA SER A 88 0.43 -10.54 3.08
C SER A 88 -0.65 -9.51 2.75
N GLU A 89 -1.81 -10.00 2.33
CA GLU A 89 -3.02 -9.20 2.16
C GLU A 89 -3.82 -9.19 3.47
N TRP A 90 -4.45 -8.07 3.77
CA TRP A 90 -5.25 -7.92 4.98
C TRP A 90 -6.66 -7.48 4.61
N VAL A 91 -7.65 -8.23 5.10
CA VAL A 91 -9.07 -7.93 4.90
C VAL A 91 -9.72 -7.67 6.25
N TYR A 92 -10.54 -6.62 6.31
CA TYR A 92 -11.39 -6.36 7.45
C TYR A 92 -12.78 -6.92 7.19
N VAL A 93 -13.24 -7.80 8.09
CA VAL A 93 -14.60 -8.33 8.07
C VAL A 93 -15.42 -7.75 9.21
N ASN A 94 -16.72 -7.63 8.97
CA ASN A 94 -17.64 -7.15 10.00
C ASN A 94 -17.63 -8.10 11.20
N ASN A 95 -17.61 -7.53 12.40
CA ASN A 95 -17.73 -8.28 13.63
C ASN A 95 -19.15 -8.18 14.16
N PHE A 96 -19.96 -9.21 13.93
CA PHE A 96 -21.37 -9.24 14.35
C PHE A 96 -21.59 -9.17 15.88
N LYS A 97 -20.53 -9.38 16.69
CA LYS A 97 -20.61 -9.22 18.15
C LYS A 97 -20.33 -7.78 18.60
N ASP A 98 -19.47 -7.08 17.88
CA ASP A 98 -19.09 -5.69 18.18
C ASP A 98 -18.73 -4.96 16.89
N THR A 99 -19.69 -4.19 16.36
CA THR A 99 -19.54 -3.44 15.10
C THR A 99 -18.44 -2.37 15.15
N ARG A 100 -18.03 -1.93 16.35
CA ARG A 100 -16.94 -0.96 16.52
C ARG A 100 -15.54 -1.60 16.44
N SER A 101 -15.47 -2.93 16.41
CA SER A 101 -14.23 -3.69 16.39
C SER A 101 -14.22 -4.67 15.22
N PRO A 102 -13.95 -4.21 13.98
CA PRO A 102 -13.85 -5.10 12.82
C PRO A 102 -12.70 -6.11 13.02
N LYS A 103 -12.87 -7.31 12.48
CA LYS A 103 -11.85 -8.36 12.58
C LYS A 103 -10.93 -8.31 11.37
N ALA A 104 -9.62 -8.34 11.61
CA ALA A 104 -8.62 -8.46 10.56
C ALA A 104 -8.35 -9.94 10.26
N ILE A 105 -8.30 -10.29 8.98
CA ILE A 105 -7.88 -11.60 8.50
C ILE A 105 -6.66 -11.41 7.60
N GLU A 106 -5.61 -12.17 7.87
CA GLU A 106 -4.40 -12.20 7.05
C GLU A 106 -4.53 -13.27 5.96
N PHE A 107 -4.17 -12.92 4.73
CA PHE A 107 -4.18 -13.79 3.57
C PHE A 107 -2.82 -13.82 2.90
N GLN A 108 -2.49 -14.96 2.28
CA GLN A 108 -1.37 -14.99 1.34
C GLN A 108 -1.71 -14.13 0.10
N PRO A 109 -0.70 -13.58 -0.59
CA PRO A 109 -0.93 -12.71 -1.74
C PRO A 109 -1.87 -13.34 -2.79
N GLY A 110 -2.86 -12.57 -3.23
CA GLY A 110 -3.88 -12.97 -4.20
C GLY A 110 -5.08 -13.74 -3.62
N GLN A 111 -5.03 -14.22 -2.38
CA GLN A 111 -6.13 -15.01 -1.80
C GLN A 111 -7.28 -14.15 -1.28
N ALA A 112 -7.04 -12.90 -0.90
CA ALA A 112 -8.09 -12.03 -0.36
C ALA A 112 -9.22 -11.81 -1.36
N LYS A 113 -8.88 -11.70 -2.65
CA LYS A 113 -9.85 -11.53 -3.74
C LYS A 113 -10.69 -12.77 -3.98
N VAL A 114 -10.08 -13.96 -3.85
CA VAL A 114 -10.81 -15.24 -3.96
C VAL A 114 -11.82 -15.34 -2.81
N PHE A 115 -11.36 -15.06 -1.58
CA PHE A 115 -12.24 -15.03 -0.41
C PHE A 115 -13.42 -14.06 -0.57
N GLU A 116 -13.16 -12.84 -1.07
CA GLU A 116 -14.23 -11.87 -1.36
C GLU A 116 -15.27 -12.46 -2.32
N GLN A 117 -14.81 -13.08 -3.41
CA GLN A 117 -15.70 -13.67 -4.41
C GLN A 117 -16.51 -14.84 -3.83
N ASP A 118 -15.88 -15.71 -3.06
CA ASP A 118 -16.55 -16.84 -2.41
C ASP A 118 -17.65 -16.37 -1.45
N ILE A 119 -17.39 -15.32 -0.66
CA ILE A 119 -18.39 -14.74 0.24
C ILE A 119 -19.55 -14.12 -0.54
N ARG A 120 -19.29 -13.44 -1.67
CA ARG A 120 -20.36 -12.90 -2.52
C ARG A 120 -21.23 -14.01 -3.07
N THR A 121 -20.63 -15.04 -3.64
CA THR A 121 -21.34 -16.20 -4.18
C THR A 121 -22.13 -16.94 -3.10
N LEU A 122 -21.58 -17.06 -1.89
CA LEU A 122 -22.31 -17.61 -0.75
C LEU A 122 -23.55 -16.77 -0.44
N ILE A 123 -23.41 -15.45 -0.31
CA ILE A 123 -24.54 -14.56 0.00
C ILE A 123 -25.62 -14.68 -1.08
N ASP A 124 -25.25 -14.62 -2.36
CA ASP A 124 -26.18 -14.75 -3.48
C ASP A 124 -26.92 -16.10 -3.45
N GLY A 125 -26.20 -17.18 -3.15
CA GLY A 125 -26.79 -18.51 -2.98
C GLY A 125 -27.77 -18.60 -1.81
N LEU A 126 -27.45 -17.95 -0.68
CA LEU A 126 -28.33 -17.89 0.49
C LEU A 126 -29.61 -17.09 0.20
N MET A 127 -29.50 -16.00 -0.57
CA MET A 127 -30.65 -15.17 -0.95
C MET A 127 -31.70 -15.93 -1.77
N GLY A 128 -31.31 -16.95 -2.53
CA GLY A 128 -32.25 -17.85 -3.22
C GLY A 128 -32.67 -19.05 -2.38
N THR A 129 -31.73 -19.66 -1.65
CA THR A 129 -31.95 -20.91 -0.92
C THR A 129 -32.87 -20.74 0.28
N PHE A 130 -32.72 -19.67 1.05
CA PHE A 130 -33.51 -19.46 2.26
C PHE A 130 -35.00 -19.29 1.98
N PRO A 131 -35.43 -18.40 1.06
CA PRO A 131 -36.85 -18.31 0.69
C PRO A 131 -37.42 -19.66 0.23
N ALA A 132 -36.72 -20.35 -0.68
CA ALA A 132 -37.18 -21.64 -1.20
C ALA A 132 -37.32 -22.72 -0.09
N ALA A 133 -36.36 -22.78 0.83
CA ALA A 133 -36.41 -23.71 1.96
C ALA A 133 -37.57 -23.37 2.92
N PHE A 134 -37.81 -22.09 3.17
CA PHE A 134 -38.91 -21.65 4.02
C PHE A 134 -40.27 -21.80 3.36
N GLU A 135 -40.38 -21.70 2.04
CA GLU A 135 -41.63 -21.95 1.30
C GLU A 135 -41.95 -23.44 1.14
N HIS A 136 -40.99 -24.33 1.41
CA HIS A 136 -41.17 -25.75 1.25
C HIS A 136 -42.34 -26.27 2.13
N PRO A 137 -43.27 -27.10 1.58
CA PRO A 137 -44.47 -27.52 2.29
C PRO A 137 -44.21 -28.14 3.66
N ASN A 138 -43.17 -28.98 3.77
CA ASN A 138 -42.81 -29.59 5.06
C ASN A 138 -42.42 -28.56 6.12
N TYR A 139 -41.69 -27.50 5.75
CA TYR A 139 -41.33 -26.43 6.67
C TYR A 139 -42.58 -25.66 7.11
N GLN A 140 -43.45 -25.30 6.16
CA GLN A 140 -44.71 -24.59 6.44
C GLN A 140 -45.64 -25.40 7.35
N GLN A 141 -45.73 -26.72 7.17
CA GLN A 141 -46.53 -27.59 8.03
C GLN A 141 -45.98 -27.65 9.46
N GLN A 142 -44.66 -27.81 9.62
CA GLN A 142 -44.02 -27.82 10.94
C GLN A 142 -44.20 -26.47 11.64
N LYS A 143 -43.99 -25.37 10.93
CA LYS A 143 -44.25 -24.02 11.44
C LYS A 143 -45.70 -23.88 11.90
N GLY A 144 -46.67 -24.24 11.06
CA GLY A 144 -48.09 -24.14 11.39
C GLY A 144 -48.54 -25.07 12.54
N ALA A 145 -47.83 -26.18 12.79
CA ALA A 145 -48.06 -27.01 13.97
C ALA A 145 -47.58 -26.31 15.26
N ILE A 146 -46.40 -25.67 15.21
CA ILE A 146 -45.84 -24.89 16.33
C ILE A 146 -46.74 -23.68 16.63
N ASP A 147 -47.14 -22.93 15.60
CA ASP A 147 -48.00 -21.75 15.75
C ASP A 147 -49.36 -22.11 16.38
N ARG A 148 -49.96 -23.24 15.98
CA ARG A 148 -51.21 -23.75 16.59
C ARG A 148 -51.01 -24.14 18.04
N ALA A 149 -49.99 -24.94 18.35
CA ALA A 149 -49.71 -25.37 19.72
C ALA A 149 -49.46 -24.17 20.66
N PHE A 150 -48.81 -23.11 20.16
CA PHE A 150 -48.61 -21.87 20.90
C PHE A 150 -49.94 -21.13 21.14
N ASN A 151 -50.79 -20.98 20.11
CA ASN A 151 -52.07 -20.30 20.24
C ASN A 151 -53.03 -21.03 21.20
N ASP A 152 -53.10 -22.36 21.13
CA ASP A 152 -53.93 -23.16 22.02
C ASP A 152 -53.53 -22.96 23.51
N GLN A 153 -52.22 -22.93 23.78
CA GLN A 153 -51.71 -22.62 25.13
C GLN A 153 -52.02 -21.19 25.57
N TYR A 154 -51.93 -20.24 24.65
CA TYR A 154 -52.21 -18.83 24.92
C TYR A 154 -53.69 -18.58 25.22
N GLU A 155 -54.61 -19.15 24.44
CA GLU A 155 -56.05 -19.05 24.68
C GLU A 155 -56.49 -19.70 25.99
N ALA A 156 -55.90 -20.85 26.35
CA ALA A 156 -56.15 -21.52 27.62
C ALA A 156 -55.60 -20.76 28.85
N ALA A 157 -54.67 -19.82 28.66
CA ALA A 157 -54.13 -18.99 29.73
C ALA A 157 -54.89 -17.66 29.90
N ILE A 158 -55.64 -17.23 28.89
CA ILE A 158 -56.45 -15.99 28.90
C ILE A 158 -57.89 -16.25 29.37
N ASN A 159 -58.43 -17.43 29.10
CA ASN A 159 -59.73 -17.88 29.60
C ASN A 159 -59.61 -18.59 30.94
#